data_AF-A0A3D9CZB2-F1
#
_entry.id   AF-A0A3D9CZB2-F1
#
_cell.length_a   1.000
_cell.length_b   1.000
_cell.length_c   1.000
_cell.angle_alpha   90.00
_cell.angle_beta   90.00
_cell.angle_gamma   90.00
#
_symmetry.space_group_name_H-M   'P 1'
#
loop_
_entity.id
_entity.type
_entity.pdbx_description
1 polymer ?
#
loop_
_entity_poly.entity_id
_entity_poly.type
_entity_poly.pdbx_seq_one_letter_code
_entity_poly.pdbx_strand_id
1 'polypeptide(L)'
;NIDPLAEKYPTWTPYAFSGNRVIDARELEGLEPYIVTGRAFIPQKTLSNPKPFTDTKSFAGDNRNSYNVNATSYRTEQKVRIDFDNNKVTTLSNKASGSTGFDKNGKAIEHSASEKAGPTPTYTSGTMKDGSTTIHMEVDASNKLVSGAPSINYDVNVTLTQQENGSFNYNIEGKTDGFPAYEFFITDEKTNNSYLIYGSSPTVTGDSPTALFPPMEKTVDKAGNSAFMNPTDEKKFK
;
A
#
# COMPACT_ATOMS: atom_id res chain seq x y z
N ASN A 1 13.75 20.48 24.16
CA ASN A 1 14.00 19.11 23.63
C ASN A 1 15.49 18.85 23.78
N ILE A 2 15.87 17.84 24.56
CA ILE A 2 17.26 17.42 24.77
C ILE A 2 17.46 16.14 23.96
N ASP A 3 18.57 16.03 23.23
CA ASP A 3 18.92 14.86 22.42
C ASP A 3 18.94 13.56 23.26
N PRO A 4 18.13 12.54 22.93
CA PRO A 4 18.06 11.26 23.66
C PRO A 4 19.34 10.41 23.56
N LEU A 5 20.29 10.74 22.69
CA LEU A 5 21.60 10.08 22.59
C LEU A 5 22.69 10.75 23.45
N ALA A 6 22.38 11.83 24.16
CA ALA A 6 23.33 12.60 24.96
C ALA A 6 24.10 11.76 26.00
N GLU A 7 23.46 10.74 26.61
CA GLU A 7 24.12 9.85 27.57
C GLU A 7 25.16 8.92 26.92
N LYS A 8 25.03 8.61 25.62
CA LYS A 8 25.97 7.74 24.89
C LYS A 8 27.17 8.49 24.31
N TYR A 9 27.07 9.80 24.16
CA TYR A 9 28.09 10.64 23.55
C TYR A 9 28.41 11.87 24.41
N PRO A 10 28.98 11.68 25.62
CA PRO A 10 29.17 12.75 26.61
C PRO A 10 30.15 13.85 26.17
N THR A 11 30.93 13.61 25.11
CA THR A 11 31.86 14.58 24.52
C THR A 11 31.18 15.58 23.59
N TRP A 12 29.91 15.37 23.26
CA TRP A 12 29.14 16.21 22.34
C TRP A 12 28.02 16.91 23.12
N THR A 13 27.83 18.20 22.85
CA THR A 13 26.73 18.92 23.50
C THR A 13 25.40 18.40 22.93
N PRO A 14 24.33 18.28 23.74
CA PRO A 14 23.02 17.83 23.28
C PRO A 14 22.32 18.83 22.32
N TYR A 15 23.02 19.90 21.93
CA TYR A 15 22.58 20.92 20.98
C TYR A 15 23.55 21.05 19.79
N ALA A 16 24.51 20.13 19.63
CA ALA A 16 25.46 20.14 18.53
C ALA A 16 24.86 19.48 17.28
N PHE A 17 24.50 20.29 16.28
CA PHE A 17 24.00 19.79 14.98
C PHE A 17 25.16 19.23 14.15
N SER A 18 25.08 17.93 13.75
CA SER A 18 26.15 17.23 13.02
C SER A 18 27.55 17.46 13.59
N GLY A 19 27.66 17.60 14.91
CA GLY A 19 28.93 17.89 15.56
C GLY A 19 29.62 19.20 15.15
N ASN A 20 28.86 20.24 14.78
CA ASN A 20 29.36 21.49 14.21
C ASN A 20 30.20 21.31 12.93
N ARG A 21 30.06 20.16 12.27
CA ARG A 21 30.71 19.80 11.00
C ARG A 21 29.72 19.91 9.85
N VAL A 22 29.08 21.07 9.72
CA VAL A 22 27.99 21.32 8.76
C VAL A 22 28.41 21.26 7.28
N ILE A 23 29.71 21.22 7.00
CA ILE A 23 30.24 21.20 5.63
C ILE A 23 30.55 19.77 5.17
N ASP A 24 30.92 18.88 6.09
CA ASP A 24 31.46 17.55 5.76
C ASP A 24 30.82 16.39 6.53
N ALA A 25 29.96 16.67 7.51
CA ALA A 25 29.06 15.69 8.12
C ALA A 25 27.65 15.86 7.57
N ARG A 26 27.07 14.75 7.09
CA ARG A 26 25.66 14.66 6.71
C ARG A 26 24.92 13.97 7.84
N GLU A 27 23.88 14.61 8.36
CA GLU A 27 23.01 14.01 9.37
C GLU A 27 22.23 12.86 8.73
N LEU A 28 22.40 11.64 9.24
CA LEU A 28 21.68 10.46 8.75
C LEU A 28 20.27 10.34 9.36
N GLU A 29 19.98 11.07 10.43
CA GLU A 29 18.75 10.95 11.22
C GLU A 29 17.53 11.63 10.55
N GLY A 30 17.28 11.38 9.28
CA GLY A 30 16.10 11.89 8.56
C GLY A 30 16.07 11.56 7.06
N LEU A 31 16.89 10.60 6.64
CA LEU A 31 17.20 10.29 5.25
C LEU A 31 16.89 8.84 4.87
N GLU A 32 16.20 8.10 5.75
CA GLU A 32 15.91 6.70 5.54
C GLU A 32 14.75 6.51 4.55
N PRO A 33 14.74 5.39 3.78
CA PRO A 33 13.78 5.24 2.68
C PRO A 33 12.34 5.03 3.16
N TYR A 34 11.40 5.36 2.28
CA TYR A 34 9.97 5.12 2.52
C TYR A 34 9.50 3.93 1.69
N ILE A 35 8.55 3.16 2.21
CA ILE A 35 7.86 2.12 1.46
C ILE A 35 6.40 2.54 1.24
N VAL A 36 6.01 2.73 -0.02
CA VAL A 36 4.61 2.85 -0.41
C VAL A 36 4.07 1.46 -0.72
N THR A 37 2.99 1.06 -0.05
CA THR A 37 2.33 -0.23 -0.27
C THR A 37 0.87 0.00 -0.64
N GLY A 38 0.46 -0.47 -1.82
CA GLY A 38 -0.93 -0.50 -2.27
C GLY A 38 -1.42 -1.93 -2.42
N ARG A 39 -2.56 -2.27 -1.82
CA ARG A 39 -3.16 -3.61 -1.90
C ARG A 39 -4.66 -3.58 -2.12
N ALA A 40 -5.14 -4.62 -2.77
CA ALA A 40 -6.54 -4.99 -2.77
C ALA A 40 -6.73 -6.36 -2.09
N PHE A 41 -7.80 -6.52 -1.31
CA PHE A 41 -8.13 -7.78 -0.63
C PHE A 41 -9.63 -7.93 -0.43
N ILE A 42 -10.14 -9.15 -0.38
CA ILE A 42 -11.54 -9.48 -0.16
C ILE A 42 -11.77 -9.70 1.35
N PRO A 43 -12.53 -8.84 2.04
CA PRO A 43 -12.77 -8.98 3.48
C PRO A 43 -13.42 -10.32 3.89
N GLN A 44 -14.28 -10.86 3.04
CA GLN A 44 -15.02 -12.10 3.31
C GLN A 44 -14.10 -13.32 3.28
N LYS A 45 -14.49 -14.39 3.97
CA LYS A 45 -13.82 -15.69 3.87
C LYS A 45 -13.98 -16.33 2.49
N THR A 46 -15.18 -16.20 1.92
CA THR A 46 -15.53 -16.74 0.60
C THR A 46 -16.50 -15.82 -0.12
N LEU A 47 -16.43 -15.80 -1.46
CA LEU A 47 -17.42 -15.17 -2.33
C LEU A 47 -18.18 -16.23 -3.12
N SER A 48 -19.49 -16.10 -3.25
CA SER A 48 -20.28 -17.00 -4.09
C SER A 48 -19.88 -16.86 -5.56
N ASN A 49 -19.80 -17.98 -6.27
CA ASN A 49 -19.59 -17.97 -7.71
C ASN A 49 -20.86 -17.50 -8.42
N PRO A 50 -20.82 -16.43 -9.23
CA PRO A 50 -22.00 -15.96 -9.97
C PRO A 50 -22.44 -16.93 -11.08
N LYS A 51 -21.62 -17.93 -11.46
CA LYS A 51 -21.99 -18.98 -12.44
C LYS A 51 -22.62 -20.18 -11.70
N PRO A 52 -23.95 -20.36 -11.72
CA PRO A 52 -24.62 -21.37 -10.90
C PRO A 52 -24.37 -22.82 -11.35
N PHE A 53 -24.04 -23.03 -12.63
CA PHE A 53 -23.91 -24.35 -13.27
C PHE A 53 -22.49 -24.93 -13.30
N THR A 54 -21.55 -24.41 -12.50
CA THR A 54 -20.18 -24.95 -12.39
C THR A 54 -20.00 -25.75 -11.10
N ASP A 55 -19.03 -26.67 -11.06
CA ASP A 55 -18.68 -27.40 -9.82
C ASP A 55 -18.13 -26.46 -8.74
N THR A 56 -17.41 -25.41 -9.15
CA THR A 56 -16.97 -24.32 -8.28
C THR A 56 -18.17 -23.49 -7.84
N LYS A 57 -18.49 -23.51 -6.53
CA LYS A 57 -19.61 -22.78 -5.91
C LYS A 57 -19.19 -21.49 -5.22
N SER A 58 -17.93 -21.40 -4.80
CA SER A 58 -17.39 -20.18 -4.20
C SER A 58 -15.89 -20.02 -4.47
N PHE A 59 -15.39 -18.81 -4.27
CA PHE A 59 -13.97 -18.47 -4.33
C PHE A 59 -13.48 -18.06 -2.95
N ALA A 60 -12.22 -18.36 -2.64
CA ALA A 60 -11.56 -17.87 -1.44
C ALA A 60 -11.46 -16.34 -1.44
N GLY A 61 -11.85 -15.73 -0.33
CA GLY A 61 -11.47 -14.36 0.00
C GLY A 61 -10.30 -14.36 0.98
N ASP A 62 -9.97 -13.17 1.51
CA ASP A 62 -8.82 -12.99 2.38
C ASP A 62 -9.15 -13.10 3.88
N ASN A 63 -10.46 -13.12 4.23
CA ASN A 63 -10.98 -13.23 5.60
C ASN A 63 -10.39 -12.19 6.57
N ARG A 64 -10.52 -10.91 6.19
CA ARG A 64 -9.92 -9.77 6.90
C ARG A 64 -10.99 -8.79 7.37
N ASN A 65 -10.82 -8.23 8.57
CA ASN A 65 -11.71 -7.22 9.17
C ASN A 65 -11.01 -5.89 9.46
N SER A 66 -9.83 -5.70 8.89
CA SER A 66 -8.98 -4.52 9.08
C SER A 66 -8.06 -4.30 7.89
N TYR A 67 -7.66 -3.04 7.75
CA TYR A 67 -6.48 -2.65 6.98
C TYR A 67 -5.25 -3.02 7.80
N ASN A 68 -4.25 -3.66 7.20
CA ASN A 68 -3.09 -4.14 7.93
C ASN A 68 -1.84 -4.20 7.04
N VAL A 69 -0.81 -3.41 7.34
CA VAL A 69 0.43 -3.31 6.55
C VAL A 69 1.28 -4.59 6.58
N ASN A 70 1.08 -5.46 7.57
CA ASN A 70 1.80 -6.73 7.71
C ASN A 70 0.99 -7.94 7.21
N ALA A 71 -0.19 -7.70 6.62
CA ALA A 71 -1.03 -8.78 6.10
C ALA A 71 -0.34 -9.55 4.97
N THR A 72 -0.39 -10.87 5.07
CA THR A 72 0.09 -11.82 4.04
C THR A 72 -1.03 -12.32 3.12
N SER A 73 -2.28 -11.97 3.44
CA SER A 73 -3.49 -12.34 2.71
C SER A 73 -4.03 -11.13 1.95
N TYR A 74 -3.92 -11.15 0.63
CA TYR A 74 -4.40 -10.12 -0.29
C TYR A 74 -4.60 -10.68 -1.70
N ARG A 75 -5.41 -10.00 -2.51
CA ARG A 75 -5.60 -10.30 -3.93
C ARG A 75 -4.53 -9.68 -4.81
N THR A 76 -4.16 -8.43 -4.54
CA THR A 76 -3.09 -7.74 -5.25
C THR A 76 -2.19 -6.97 -4.28
N GLU A 77 -0.90 -6.88 -4.58
CA GLU A 77 0.06 -6.01 -3.91
C GLU A 77 0.98 -5.35 -4.93
N GLN A 78 1.13 -4.04 -4.83
CA GLN A 78 2.29 -3.31 -5.33
C GLN A 78 2.98 -2.64 -4.16
N LYS A 79 4.31 -2.81 -4.09
CA LYS A 79 5.14 -2.25 -3.02
C LYS A 79 6.36 -1.62 -3.64
N VAL A 80 6.63 -0.37 -3.27
CA VAL A 80 7.69 0.45 -3.86
C VAL A 80 8.49 1.10 -2.76
N ARG A 81 9.82 0.99 -2.83
CA ARG A 81 10.76 1.64 -1.91
C ARG A 81 11.31 2.90 -2.56
N ILE A 82 11.22 4.03 -1.87
CA ILE A 82 11.66 5.35 -2.29
C ILE A 82 12.89 5.73 -1.48
N ASP A 83 14.02 5.85 -2.17
CA ASP A 83 15.31 6.18 -1.58
C ASP A 83 15.77 7.52 -2.18
N PHE A 84 15.49 8.61 -1.47
CA PHE A 84 15.81 9.97 -1.93
C PHE A 84 17.31 10.22 -2.01
N ASP A 85 18.08 9.64 -1.09
CA ASP A 85 19.53 9.73 -1.06
C ASP A 85 20.17 9.16 -2.33
N ASN A 86 19.73 7.96 -2.71
CA ASN A 86 20.21 7.31 -3.91
C ASN A 86 19.47 7.76 -5.17
N ASN A 87 18.53 8.71 -5.06
CA ASN A 87 17.65 9.16 -6.14
C ASN A 87 17.03 7.97 -6.89
N LYS A 88 16.61 6.95 -6.12
CA LYS A 88 16.23 5.66 -6.65
C LYS A 88 14.91 5.21 -6.07
N VAL A 89 14.06 4.71 -6.96
CA VAL A 89 12.84 4.00 -6.60
C VAL A 89 12.97 2.56 -7.04
N THR A 90 12.59 1.62 -6.17
CA THR A 90 12.66 0.18 -6.43
C THR A 90 11.33 -0.48 -6.17
N THR A 91 10.78 -1.18 -7.16
CA THR A 91 9.62 -2.05 -6.96
C THR A 91 10.04 -3.27 -6.15
N LEU A 92 9.48 -3.42 -4.95
CA LEU A 92 9.68 -4.56 -4.06
C LEU A 92 8.67 -5.69 -4.32
N SER A 93 7.45 -5.34 -4.76
CA SER A 93 6.37 -6.30 -5.04
C SER A 93 5.47 -5.76 -6.16
N ASN A 94 5.01 -6.65 -7.03
CA ASN A 94 3.95 -6.42 -8.02
C ASN A 94 3.29 -7.77 -8.31
N LYS A 95 2.35 -8.17 -7.46
CA LYS A 95 1.84 -9.53 -7.41
C LYS A 95 0.31 -9.57 -7.29
N ALA A 96 -0.32 -10.34 -8.16
CA ALA A 96 -1.67 -10.84 -7.99
C ALA A 96 -1.62 -12.26 -7.42
N SER A 97 -2.32 -12.51 -6.32
CA SER A 97 -2.43 -13.82 -5.70
C SER A 97 -3.29 -14.76 -6.55
N GLY A 98 -2.93 -16.04 -6.54
CA GLY A 98 -3.76 -17.09 -7.14
C GLY A 98 -5.15 -17.15 -6.50
N SER A 99 -6.12 -17.55 -7.31
CA SER A 99 -7.50 -17.82 -6.87
C SER A 99 -7.68 -19.30 -6.54
N THR A 100 -8.51 -19.56 -5.53
CA THR A 100 -8.92 -20.92 -5.12
C THR A 100 -10.44 -21.02 -5.22
N GLY A 101 -10.93 -22.03 -5.94
CA GLY A 101 -12.35 -22.38 -6.06
C GLY A 101 -12.73 -23.55 -5.15
N PHE A 102 -13.90 -23.47 -4.52
CA PHE A 102 -14.44 -24.51 -3.65
C PHE A 102 -15.74 -25.09 -4.20
N ASP A 103 -15.99 -26.38 -3.92
CA ASP A 103 -17.25 -27.05 -4.19
C ASP A 103 -18.35 -26.71 -3.15
N LYS A 104 -19.54 -27.31 -3.30
CA LYS A 104 -20.67 -27.11 -2.37
C LYS A 104 -20.39 -27.54 -0.91
N ASN A 105 -19.38 -28.38 -0.68
CA ASN A 105 -18.98 -28.88 0.63
C ASN A 105 -17.79 -28.08 1.21
N GLY A 106 -17.30 -27.06 0.49
CA GLY A 106 -16.13 -26.27 0.89
C GLY A 106 -14.79 -26.94 0.59
N LYS A 107 -14.75 -28.01 -0.21
CA LYS A 107 -13.51 -28.65 -0.63
C LYS A 107 -12.91 -27.85 -1.78
N ALA A 108 -11.61 -27.55 -1.72
CA ALA A 108 -10.90 -26.91 -2.83
C ALA A 108 -10.83 -27.86 -4.02
N ILE A 109 -11.23 -27.38 -5.19
CA ILE A 109 -11.29 -28.17 -6.43
C ILE A 109 -10.52 -27.54 -7.58
N GLU A 110 -10.23 -26.23 -7.51
CA GLU A 110 -9.51 -25.50 -8.54
C GLU A 110 -8.57 -24.46 -7.92
N HIS A 111 -7.41 -24.28 -8.55
CA HIS A 111 -6.41 -23.29 -8.14
C HIS A 111 -5.76 -22.67 -9.37
N SER A 112 -5.49 -21.37 -9.31
CA SER A 112 -4.69 -20.65 -10.31
C SER A 112 -3.36 -20.20 -9.70
N ALA A 113 -2.35 -20.04 -10.56
CA ALA A 113 -1.06 -19.49 -10.16
C ALA A 113 -1.16 -17.99 -9.84
N SER A 114 -0.19 -17.47 -9.10
CA SER A 114 -0.01 -16.02 -8.96
C SER A 114 0.58 -15.41 -10.23
N GLU A 115 0.28 -14.13 -10.47
CA GLU A 115 0.78 -13.37 -11.61
C GLU A 115 1.21 -11.96 -11.19
N LYS A 116 1.51 -11.08 -12.15
CA LYS A 116 1.69 -9.65 -11.87
C LYS A 116 0.34 -9.00 -11.60
N ALA A 117 0.31 -8.01 -10.70
CA ALA A 117 -0.93 -7.27 -10.41
C ALA A 117 -1.26 -6.24 -11.50
N GLY A 118 -0.26 -5.77 -12.23
CA GLY A 118 -0.39 -4.79 -13.30
C GLY A 118 0.97 -4.42 -13.87
N PRO A 119 1.09 -3.29 -14.60
CA PRO A 119 2.36 -2.71 -14.99
C PRO A 119 3.32 -2.52 -13.81
N THR A 120 4.62 -2.46 -14.07
CA THR A 120 5.59 -2.10 -13.02
C THR A 120 5.35 -0.64 -12.60
N PRO A 121 5.20 -0.33 -11.30
CA PRO A 121 5.04 1.05 -10.84
C PRO A 121 6.13 1.98 -11.38
N THR A 122 5.74 3.18 -11.77
CA THR A 122 6.66 4.20 -12.30
C THR A 122 6.76 5.38 -11.33
N TYR A 123 7.72 6.28 -11.56
CA TYR A 123 7.92 7.43 -10.68
C TYR A 123 8.48 8.64 -11.40
N THR A 124 8.22 9.83 -10.83
CA THR A 124 8.79 11.09 -11.31
C THR A 124 10.15 11.32 -10.67
N SER A 125 11.22 11.14 -11.44
CA SER A 125 12.60 11.27 -10.93
C SER A 125 13.07 12.71 -10.75
N GLY A 126 12.43 13.67 -11.44
CA GLY A 126 12.90 15.07 -11.52
C GLY A 126 12.95 15.81 -10.19
N THR A 127 12.10 15.42 -9.24
CA THR A 127 11.95 16.08 -7.92
C THR A 127 12.63 15.32 -6.78
N MET A 128 13.23 14.14 -7.04
CA MET A 128 13.80 13.28 -6.00
C MET A 128 14.91 13.98 -5.21
N LYS A 129 15.70 14.83 -5.88
CA LYS A 129 16.77 15.63 -5.25
C LYS A 129 16.23 16.66 -4.26
N ASP A 130 14.97 17.06 -4.42
CA ASP A 130 14.28 18.01 -3.57
C ASP A 130 13.48 17.29 -2.46
N GLY A 131 13.73 15.98 -2.25
CA GLY A 131 13.03 15.16 -1.26
C GLY A 131 11.57 14.86 -1.62
N SER A 132 11.20 14.95 -2.91
CA SER A 132 9.83 14.73 -3.36
C SER A 132 9.74 13.79 -4.57
N THR A 133 8.72 12.93 -4.62
CA THR A 133 8.42 12.15 -5.82
C THR A 133 6.97 11.71 -5.85
N THR A 134 6.48 11.46 -7.06
CA THR A 134 5.17 10.84 -7.30
C THR A 134 5.39 9.44 -7.85
N ILE A 135 4.80 8.45 -7.19
CA ILE A 135 4.75 7.05 -7.62
C ILE A 135 3.41 6.81 -8.30
N HIS A 136 3.45 6.37 -9.56
CA HIS A 136 2.27 5.91 -10.29
C HIS A 136 2.12 4.40 -10.12
N MET A 137 0.97 3.98 -9.63
CA MET A 137 0.63 2.60 -9.32
C MET A 137 -0.66 2.22 -10.04
N GLU A 138 -0.60 1.15 -10.84
CA GLU A 138 -1.71 0.67 -11.66
C GLU A 138 -1.86 -0.84 -11.50
N VAL A 139 -3.08 -1.29 -11.24
CA VAL A 139 -3.45 -2.70 -11.13
C VAL A 139 -4.61 -3.01 -12.08
N ASP A 140 -4.49 -4.14 -12.77
CA ASP A 140 -5.50 -4.76 -13.62
C ASP A 140 -5.32 -6.28 -13.47
N ALA A 141 -6.06 -6.87 -12.53
CA ALA A 141 -5.92 -8.28 -12.17
C ALA A 141 -7.26 -9.03 -12.17
N SER A 142 -7.48 -9.85 -13.20
CA SER A 142 -8.67 -10.69 -13.38
C SER A 142 -8.59 -12.05 -12.64
N ASN A 143 -9.72 -12.60 -12.20
CA ASN A 143 -9.81 -13.99 -11.73
C ASN A 143 -9.62 -14.99 -12.88
N LYS A 144 -8.52 -15.76 -12.86
CA LYS A 144 -8.17 -16.72 -13.93
C LYS A 144 -9.01 -17.99 -13.96
N LEU A 145 -9.70 -18.33 -12.88
CA LEU A 145 -10.62 -19.46 -12.85
C LEU A 145 -11.94 -19.16 -13.55
N VAL A 146 -12.20 -17.88 -13.87
CA VAL A 146 -13.45 -17.45 -14.51
C VAL A 146 -13.13 -16.64 -15.76
N SER A 147 -13.23 -17.29 -16.91
CA SER A 147 -13.14 -16.59 -18.20
C SER A 147 -14.18 -15.45 -18.27
N GLY A 148 -13.70 -14.26 -18.64
CA GLY A 148 -14.49 -13.02 -18.72
C GLY A 148 -14.81 -12.36 -17.38
N ALA A 149 -14.22 -12.80 -16.27
CA ALA A 149 -14.38 -12.09 -15.00
C ALA A 149 -13.77 -10.67 -15.09
N PRO A 150 -14.46 -9.65 -14.55
CA PRO A 150 -13.88 -8.33 -14.45
C PRO A 150 -12.62 -8.36 -13.59
N SER A 151 -11.68 -7.46 -13.90
CA SER A 151 -10.46 -7.26 -13.14
C SER A 151 -10.71 -6.47 -11.87
N ILE A 152 -9.86 -6.68 -10.88
CA ILE A 152 -9.64 -5.71 -9.80
C ILE A 152 -8.77 -4.60 -10.38
N ASN A 153 -9.21 -3.35 -10.25
CA ASN A 153 -8.49 -2.19 -10.75
C ASN A 153 -8.23 -1.14 -9.68
N TYR A 154 -7.06 -0.51 -9.80
CA TYR A 154 -6.81 0.84 -9.30
C TYR A 154 -5.81 1.54 -10.21
N ASP A 155 -5.89 2.86 -10.28
CA ASP A 155 -4.92 3.73 -10.95
C ASP A 155 -4.74 4.96 -10.06
N VAL A 156 -3.60 5.04 -9.38
CA VAL A 156 -3.33 6.08 -8.39
C VAL A 156 -1.92 6.65 -8.51
N ASN A 157 -1.81 7.93 -8.19
CA ASN A 157 -0.57 8.64 -7.98
C ASN A 157 -0.40 8.91 -6.50
N VAL A 158 0.69 8.41 -5.91
CA VAL A 158 1.09 8.69 -4.52
C VAL A 158 2.29 9.62 -4.55
N THR A 159 2.07 10.87 -4.20
CA THR A 159 3.13 11.87 -4.00
C THR A 159 3.57 11.86 -2.54
N LEU A 160 4.88 11.82 -2.31
CA LEU A 160 5.50 11.96 -1.00
C LEU A 160 6.56 13.06 -1.04
N THR A 161 6.60 13.88 0.00
CA THR A 161 7.58 14.97 0.16
C THR A 161 8.12 14.96 1.59
N GLN A 162 9.43 14.75 1.75
CA GLN A 162 10.12 14.82 3.05
C GLN A 162 10.03 16.22 3.64
N GLN A 163 10.01 16.31 4.98
CA GLN A 163 10.00 17.57 5.71
C GLN A 163 11.22 17.65 6.64
N GLU A 164 11.73 18.85 6.88
CA GLU A 164 12.92 19.09 7.72
C GLU A 164 12.76 18.57 9.16
N ASN A 165 11.53 18.48 9.65
CA ASN A 165 11.22 17.96 10.98
C ASN A 165 11.17 16.42 11.07
N GLY A 166 11.57 15.71 10.00
CA GLY A 166 11.53 14.25 9.90
C GLY A 166 10.15 13.66 9.57
N SER A 167 9.11 14.49 9.45
CA SER A 167 7.81 14.05 8.93
C SER A 167 7.81 14.00 7.40
N PHE A 168 6.69 13.57 6.81
CA PHE A 168 6.46 13.66 5.37
C PHE A 168 5.06 14.19 5.09
N ASN A 169 4.93 14.97 4.03
CA ASN A 169 3.66 15.23 3.38
C ASN A 169 3.36 14.10 2.39
N TYR A 170 2.09 13.76 2.23
CA TYR A 170 1.65 12.89 1.16
C TYR A 170 0.40 13.44 0.48
N ASN A 171 0.22 13.03 -0.77
CA ASN A 171 -1.00 13.18 -1.52
C ASN A 171 -1.24 11.89 -2.31
N ILE A 172 -2.45 11.32 -2.23
CA ILE A 172 -2.86 10.19 -3.05
C ILE A 172 -4.11 10.58 -3.85
N GLU A 173 -3.99 10.49 -5.16
CA GLU A 173 -5.03 10.86 -6.12
C GLU A 173 -5.22 9.75 -7.16
N GLY A 174 -6.45 9.54 -7.62
CA GLY A 174 -6.74 8.57 -8.67
C GLY A 174 -8.09 7.91 -8.49
N LYS A 175 -8.19 6.64 -8.87
CA LYS A 175 -9.43 5.86 -8.79
C LYS A 175 -9.19 4.40 -8.40
N THR A 176 -10.21 3.80 -7.81
CA THR A 176 -10.33 2.35 -7.61
C THR A 176 -11.71 1.89 -8.07
N ASP A 177 -11.88 0.58 -8.26
CA ASP A 177 -13.21 -0.02 -8.26
C ASP A 177 -13.83 0.09 -6.84
N GLY A 178 -15.14 -0.16 -6.71
CA GLY A 178 -15.82 -0.24 -5.41
C GLY A 178 -15.66 -1.57 -4.68
N PHE A 179 -15.20 -2.60 -5.39
CA PHE A 179 -14.89 -3.91 -4.82
C PHE A 179 -13.55 -4.40 -5.38
N PRO A 180 -12.67 -5.01 -4.56
CA PRO A 180 -12.86 -5.43 -3.17
C PRO A 180 -12.45 -4.31 -2.19
N ALA A 181 -11.84 -4.61 -1.05
CA ALA A 181 -11.25 -3.59 -0.19
C ALA A 181 -9.89 -3.14 -0.73
N TYR A 182 -9.55 -1.86 -0.53
CA TYR A 182 -8.29 -1.24 -0.93
C TYR A 182 -7.61 -0.62 0.29
N GLU A 183 -6.29 -0.79 0.39
CA GLU A 183 -5.47 -0.19 1.44
C GLU A 183 -4.17 0.37 0.85
N PHE A 184 -3.83 1.60 1.24
CA PHE A 184 -2.58 2.24 0.89
C PHE A 184 -1.89 2.71 2.16
N PHE A 185 -0.64 2.28 2.33
CA PHE A 185 0.21 2.62 3.44
C PHE A 185 1.50 3.29 2.96
N ILE A 186 2.03 4.16 3.79
CA ILE A 186 3.42 4.61 3.74
C ILE A 186 4.11 4.14 5.01
N THR A 187 5.21 3.41 4.88
CA THR A 187 6.08 3.02 6.00
C THR A 187 7.36 3.82 5.93
N ASP A 188 7.72 4.46 7.03
CA ASP A 188 9.02 5.10 7.22
C ASP A 188 10.01 4.07 7.76
N GLU A 189 11.04 3.70 6.97
CA GLU A 189 12.03 2.70 7.40
C GLU A 189 12.91 3.19 8.55
N LYS A 190 13.02 4.52 8.78
CA LYS A 190 13.76 5.07 9.93
C LYS A 190 13.15 4.61 11.23
N THR A 191 11.87 4.89 11.35
CA THR A 191 11.11 4.75 12.60
C THR A 191 10.38 3.42 12.67
N ASN A 192 10.32 2.69 11.55
CA ASN A 192 9.49 1.52 11.33
C ASN A 192 7.99 1.80 11.59
N ASN A 193 7.58 3.07 11.50
CA ASN A 193 6.20 3.48 11.64
C ASN A 193 5.48 3.38 10.30
N SER A 194 4.29 2.78 10.31
CA SER A 194 3.41 2.72 9.14
C SER A 194 2.23 3.66 9.30
N TYR A 195 1.78 4.23 8.18
CA TYR A 195 0.70 5.22 8.13
C TYR A 195 -0.30 4.80 7.06
N LEU A 196 -1.55 4.50 7.46
CA LEU A 196 -2.64 4.29 6.51
C LEU A 196 -3.03 5.62 5.88
N ILE A 197 -2.69 5.82 4.60
CA ILE A 197 -2.97 7.05 3.85
C ILE A 197 -4.31 7.00 3.11
N TYR A 198 -4.78 5.81 2.74
CA TYR A 198 -6.11 5.59 2.18
C TYR A 198 -6.59 4.17 2.51
N GLY A 199 -7.88 4.03 2.81
CA GLY A 199 -8.53 2.73 2.99
C GLY A 199 -10.00 2.80 2.59
N SER A 200 -10.43 1.84 1.78
CA SER A 200 -11.83 1.65 1.38
C SER A 200 -12.20 0.18 1.55
N SER A 201 -13.39 -0.11 2.09
CA SER A 201 -13.85 -1.49 2.27
C SER A 201 -15.33 -1.61 1.90
N PRO A 202 -15.71 -2.63 1.09
CA PRO A 202 -17.10 -2.92 0.76
C PRO A 202 -17.95 -3.24 1.99
N THR A 203 -17.33 -3.65 3.11
CA THR A 203 -18.06 -3.88 4.38
C THR A 203 -18.56 -2.59 5.02
N VAL A 204 -18.00 -1.43 4.63
CA VAL A 204 -18.37 -0.10 5.12
C VAL A 204 -19.20 0.62 4.07
N THR A 205 -18.77 0.60 2.81
CA THR A 205 -19.42 1.32 1.71
C THR A 205 -20.69 0.64 1.20
N GLY A 206 -20.87 -0.66 1.50
CA GLY A 206 -21.99 -1.46 1.02
C GLY A 206 -21.83 -1.95 -0.43
N ASP A 207 -20.66 -1.75 -1.04
CA ASP A 207 -20.38 -2.22 -2.39
C ASP A 207 -20.36 -3.76 -2.45
N SER A 208 -20.71 -4.30 -3.62
CA SER A 208 -20.77 -5.74 -3.88
C SER A 208 -19.78 -6.13 -4.99
N PRO A 209 -19.53 -7.42 -5.26
CA PRO A 209 -18.69 -7.85 -6.38
C PRO A 209 -19.10 -7.29 -7.76
N THR A 210 -20.33 -6.79 -7.92
CA THR A 210 -20.76 -6.07 -9.13
C THR A 210 -19.99 -4.77 -9.36
N ALA A 211 -19.38 -4.20 -8.32
CA ALA A 211 -18.57 -2.98 -8.40
C ALA A 211 -17.19 -3.22 -9.03
N LEU A 212 -16.83 -4.46 -9.41
CA LEU A 212 -15.65 -4.75 -10.24
C LEU A 212 -15.88 -4.38 -11.72
N PHE A 213 -17.13 -4.23 -12.15
CA PHE A 213 -17.41 -3.93 -13.55
C PHE A 213 -17.07 -2.47 -13.86
N PRO A 214 -16.38 -2.19 -14.97
CA PRO A 214 -16.02 -0.83 -15.35
C PRO A 214 -17.23 0.13 -15.40
N PRO A 215 -16.99 1.43 -15.16
CA PRO A 215 -15.70 2.06 -14.87
C PRO A 215 -15.28 1.98 -13.39
N MET A 216 -13.99 2.23 -13.10
CA MET A 216 -13.54 2.58 -11.74
C MET A 216 -14.32 3.82 -11.25
N GLU A 217 -15.17 3.62 -10.25
CA GLU A 217 -16.16 4.60 -9.81
C GLU A 217 -15.79 5.30 -8.50
N LYS A 218 -14.83 4.77 -7.74
CA LYS A 218 -14.40 5.38 -6.47
C LYS A 218 -13.23 6.33 -6.70
N THR A 219 -13.46 7.60 -6.39
CA THR A 219 -12.40 8.60 -6.39
C THR A 219 -11.49 8.41 -5.17
N VAL A 220 -10.18 8.46 -5.42
CA VAL A 220 -9.14 8.60 -4.42
C VAL A 220 -8.64 10.03 -4.47
N ASP A 221 -8.75 10.74 -3.36
CA ASP A 221 -8.26 12.10 -3.18
C ASP A 221 -8.07 12.33 -1.67
N LYS A 222 -6.83 12.16 -1.21
CA LYS A 222 -6.42 12.36 0.18
C LYS A 222 -5.03 12.93 0.25
N ALA A 223 -4.88 14.01 1.01
CA ALA A 223 -3.60 14.56 1.40
C ALA A 223 -3.47 14.62 2.92
N GLY A 224 -2.23 14.64 3.41
CA GLY A 224 -1.95 14.80 4.82
C GLY A 224 -0.46 14.93 5.12
N ASN A 225 -0.15 15.03 6.41
CA ASN A 225 1.20 15.06 6.93
C ASN A 225 1.32 14.06 8.09
N SER A 226 2.41 13.27 8.10
CA SER A 226 2.61 12.22 9.09
C SER A 226 2.76 12.71 10.53
N ALA A 227 3.15 13.98 10.75
CA ALA A 227 3.23 14.59 12.08
C ALA A 227 1.86 14.73 12.77
N PHE A 228 0.76 14.71 12.00
CA PHE A 228 -0.61 14.78 12.53
C PHE A 228 -1.35 13.45 12.45
N MET A 229 -0.65 12.37 12.12
CA MET A 229 -1.20 11.03 12.03
C MET A 229 -0.63 10.16 13.14
N ASN A 230 -1.48 9.27 13.67
CA ASN A 230 -1.01 8.20 14.54
C ASN A 230 -0.49 7.05 13.66
N PRO A 231 0.77 6.60 13.86
CA PRO A 231 1.26 5.38 13.25
C PRO A 231 0.32 4.20 13.56
N THR A 232 0.16 3.31 12.60
CA THR A 232 -0.68 2.13 12.72
C THR A 232 -0.25 1.05 11.75
N ASP A 233 -0.04 -0.15 12.30
CA ASP A 233 0.13 -1.35 11.50
C ASP A 233 -1.21 -1.98 11.13
N GLU A 234 -2.25 -1.72 11.93
CA GLU A 234 -3.60 -2.25 11.75
C GLU A 234 -4.69 -1.25 12.15
N LYS A 235 -5.65 -1.02 11.25
CA LYS A 235 -6.83 -0.20 11.50
C LYS A 235 -8.09 -0.97 11.15
N LYS A 236 -8.96 -1.18 12.15
CA LYS A 236 -10.29 -1.78 11.94
C LYS A 236 -11.11 -0.93 10.96
N PHE A 237 -11.96 -1.59 10.18
CA PHE A 237 -12.98 -0.90 9.39
C PHE A 237 -13.82 -0.04 10.32
N LYS A 238 -14.09 1.20 9.92
CA LYS A 238 -14.97 2.12 10.63
C LYS A 238 -16.15 2.44 9.74
#